data_AF-A0A755W659-F1
#
_entry.id   AF-A0A755W659-F1
#
_cell.length_a   1.000
_cell.length_b   1.000
_cell.length_c   1.000
_cell.angle_alpha   90.00
_cell.angle_beta   90.00
_cell.angle_gamma   90.00
#
_symmetry.space_group_name_H-M   'P 1'
#
loop_
_entity.id
_entity.type
_entity.pdbx_description
1 polymer ?
#
loop_
_entity_poly.entity_id
_entity_poly.type
_entity_poly.pdbx_seq_one_letter_code
_entity_poly.pdbx_strand_id
1 'polypeptide(L)'
;MNLESLPKYFSPKSMMPGAVPCGITSDTLTITDVMASLGLLTAKAAVGIELYLAKAGVLSSENIIAYIRLLAEQRAERYGALRKMEEGKRSKFLDTMARYVFRDYSLSAASLVTCS
;
A
#
# COMPACT_ATOMS: atom_id res chain seq x y z
N MET A 1 15.64 -8.34 2.89
CA MET A 1 14.80 -8.30 1.67
C MET A 1 14.70 -6.86 1.22
N ASN A 2 14.99 -6.59 -0.05
CA ASN A 2 14.80 -5.27 -0.64
C ASN A 2 13.33 -5.04 -1.00
N LEU A 3 12.74 -3.93 -0.57
CA LEU A 3 11.33 -3.61 -0.81
C LEU A 3 11.00 -3.51 -2.30
N GLU A 4 11.91 -2.91 -3.08
CA GLU A 4 11.78 -2.78 -4.54
C GLU A 4 11.70 -4.12 -5.28
N SER A 5 12.16 -5.20 -4.65
CA SER A 5 12.08 -6.54 -5.21
C SER A 5 10.77 -7.25 -4.90
N LEU A 6 9.93 -6.72 -4.01
CA LEU A 6 8.69 -7.36 -3.57
C LEU A 6 7.67 -7.59 -4.71
N PRO A 7 7.43 -6.64 -5.64
CA PRO A 7 6.43 -6.82 -6.71
C PRO A 7 6.70 -8.04 -7.60
N LYS A 8 7.97 -8.42 -7.77
CA LYS A 8 8.36 -9.58 -8.61
C LYS A 8 7.79 -10.90 -8.09
N TYR A 9 7.52 -11.01 -6.79
CA TYR A 9 6.97 -12.23 -6.17
C TYR A 9 5.46 -12.37 -6.36
N PHE A 10 4.78 -11.33 -6.89
CA PHE A 10 3.36 -11.36 -7.25
C PHE A 10 3.14 -11.57 -8.76
N SER A 11 4.20 -11.55 -9.56
CA SER A 11 4.12 -11.84 -10.99
C SER A 11 4.22 -13.35 -11.24
N PRO A 12 3.53 -13.88 -12.27
CA PRO A 12 3.74 -15.26 -12.70
C PRO A 12 5.22 -15.51 -13.01
N LYS A 13 5.80 -16.58 -12.44
CA LYS A 13 7.17 -16.96 -12.79
C LYS A 13 7.19 -17.46 -14.23
N SER A 14 8.04 -16.90 -15.09
CA SER A 14 8.24 -17.46 -16.43
C SER A 14 8.83 -18.85 -16.31
N MET A 15 8.39 -19.76 -17.18
CA MET A 15 9.00 -21.08 -17.30
C MET A 15 10.45 -20.89 -17.76
N MET A 16 11.42 -21.35 -16.97
CA MET A 16 12.83 -21.33 -17.35
C MET A 16 13.13 -22.61 -18.14
N PRO A 17 13.39 -22.56 -19.47
CA PRO A 17 13.75 -23.74 -20.23
C PRO A 17 15.22 -24.09 -19.91
N GLY A 18 15.45 -25.13 -19.12
CA GLY A 18 16.79 -25.64 -18.80
C GLY A 18 16.89 -26.27 -17.41
N ALA A 19 17.92 -27.09 -17.19
CA ALA A 19 18.24 -27.63 -15.87
C ALA A 19 18.74 -26.50 -14.97
N VAL A 20 17.84 -25.93 -14.17
CA VAL A 20 18.20 -24.97 -13.12
C VAL A 20 19.11 -25.72 -12.12
N PRO A 21 20.29 -25.19 -11.76
CA PRO A 21 21.08 -25.81 -10.72
C PRO A 21 20.23 -25.93 -9.44
N CYS A 22 20.17 -27.11 -8.83
CA CYS A 22 19.57 -27.33 -7.51
C CYS A 22 20.42 -26.67 -6.39
N GLY A 23 20.72 -25.38 -6.54
CA GLY A 23 21.49 -24.61 -5.58
C GLY A 23 20.61 -23.53 -4.98
N ILE A 24 20.11 -23.78 -3.77
CA ILE A 24 19.59 -22.72 -2.91
C ILE A 24 20.83 -21.97 -2.41
N THR A 25 21.23 -20.88 -3.08
CA THR A 25 22.26 -20.00 -2.52
C THR A 25 21.73 -19.39 -1.22
N SER A 26 22.57 -19.18 -0.21
CA SER A 26 22.15 -18.67 1.12
C SER A 26 21.38 -17.36 1.06
N ASP A 27 21.59 -16.59 -0.02
CA ASP A 27 21.01 -15.25 -0.21
C ASP A 27 19.69 -15.28 -1.01
N THR A 28 19.20 -16.46 -1.40
CA THR A 28 17.95 -16.61 -2.17
C THR A 28 16.76 -16.71 -1.23
N LEU A 29 15.97 -15.64 -1.13
CA LEU A 29 14.68 -15.68 -0.45
C LEU A 29 13.70 -16.56 -1.24
N THR A 30 13.06 -17.51 -0.55
CA THR A 30 11.97 -18.29 -1.14
C THR A 30 10.66 -17.51 -1.12
N ILE A 31 9.67 -17.94 -1.91
CA ILE A 31 8.34 -17.31 -1.87
C ILE A 31 7.71 -17.42 -0.48
N THR A 32 8.00 -18.51 0.24
CA THR A 32 7.54 -18.73 1.62
C THR A 32 8.11 -17.70 2.56
N ASP A 33 9.41 -17.40 2.49
CA ASP A 33 10.06 -16.37 3.32
C ASP A 33 9.46 -14.99 3.06
N VAL A 34 9.20 -14.68 1.78
CA VAL A 34 8.58 -13.41 1.37
C VAL A 34 7.17 -13.31 1.93
N MET A 35 6.33 -14.34 1.75
CA MET A 35 4.96 -14.34 2.24
C MET A 35 4.89 -14.32 3.77
N ALA A 36 5.79 -15.01 4.47
CA ALA A 36 5.91 -14.95 5.92
C ALA A 36 6.28 -13.55 6.40
N SER A 37 7.26 -12.91 5.75
CA SER A 37 7.65 -11.53 6.06
C SER A 37 6.51 -10.55 5.79
N LEU A 38 5.72 -10.76 4.74
CA LEU A 38 4.56 -9.95 4.41
C LEU A 38 3.48 -10.09 5.49
N GLY A 39 3.20 -11.31 5.97
CA GLY A 39 2.27 -11.53 7.09
C GLY A 39 2.72 -10.84 8.38
N LEU A 40 4.03 -10.80 8.66
CA LEU A 40 4.55 -10.05 9.80
C LEU A 40 4.40 -8.52 9.61
N LEU A 41 4.66 -8.03 8.40
CA LEU A 41 4.53 -6.61 8.06
C LEU A 41 3.07 -6.16 8.08
N THR A 42 2.12 -6.96 7.62
CA THR A 42 0.70 -6.63 7.74
C THR A 42 0.27 -6.55 9.20
N ALA A 43 0.78 -7.44 10.07
CA ALA A 43 0.48 -7.39 11.50
C ALA A 43 1.08 -6.17 12.23
N LYS A 44 2.28 -5.71 11.84
CA LYS A 44 2.99 -4.62 12.54
C LYS A 44 2.89 -3.24 11.87
N ALA A 45 2.69 -3.21 10.56
CA ALA A 45 2.83 -2.03 9.72
C ALA A 45 1.87 -2.06 8.50
N ALA A 46 0.63 -2.53 8.69
CA ALA A 46 -0.41 -2.68 7.66
C ALA A 46 -0.48 -1.49 6.70
N VAL A 47 -0.61 -0.28 7.23
CA VAL A 47 -0.74 0.95 6.43
C VAL A 47 0.44 1.12 5.46
N GLY A 48 1.67 0.92 5.94
CA GLY A 48 2.87 1.15 5.13
C GLY A 48 3.03 0.13 4.01
N ILE A 49 2.77 -1.15 4.31
CA ILE A 49 2.91 -2.20 3.32
C ILE A 49 1.79 -2.19 2.28
N GLU A 50 0.55 -1.89 2.69
CA GLU A 50 -0.57 -1.74 1.77
C GLU A 50 -0.42 -0.51 0.86
N LEU A 51 0.05 0.62 1.40
CA LEU A 51 0.40 1.81 0.60
C LEU A 51 1.40 1.45 -0.49
N TYR A 52 2.47 0.75 -0.12
CA TYR A 52 3.51 0.33 -1.05
C TYR A 52 2.99 -0.61 -2.13
N LEU A 53 2.23 -1.64 -1.74
CA LEU A 53 1.66 -2.62 -2.68
C LEU A 53 0.61 -2.00 -3.61
N ALA A 54 -0.20 -1.06 -3.11
CA ALA A 54 -1.15 -0.32 -3.93
C ALA A 54 -0.42 0.58 -4.94
N LYS A 55 0.65 1.28 -4.53
CA LYS A 55 1.51 2.07 -5.44
C LYS A 55 2.17 1.19 -6.50
N ALA A 56 2.59 -0.02 -6.13
CA ALA A 56 3.18 -0.98 -7.06
C ALA A 56 2.16 -1.67 -7.99
N GLY A 57 0.86 -1.41 -7.82
CA GLY A 57 -0.21 -2.02 -8.61
C GLY A 57 -0.53 -3.47 -8.25
N VAL A 58 0.00 -3.98 -7.12
CA VAL A 58 -0.30 -5.32 -6.62
C VAL A 58 -1.66 -5.37 -5.94
N LEU A 59 -2.01 -4.31 -5.20
CA LEU A 59 -3.32 -4.13 -4.58
C LEU A 59 -4.09 -2.98 -5.23
N SER A 60 -5.42 -3.02 -5.13
CA SER A 60 -6.26 -1.88 -5.53
C SER A 60 -6.00 -0.67 -4.63
N SER A 61 -5.83 0.51 -5.23
CA SER A 61 -5.72 1.79 -4.52
C SER A 61 -6.96 2.09 -3.68
N GLU A 62 -8.14 1.64 -4.11
CA GLU A 62 -9.40 1.90 -3.39
C GLU A 62 -9.40 1.27 -1.99
N ASN A 63 -8.74 0.12 -1.81
CA ASN A 63 -8.68 -0.57 -0.52
C ASN A 63 -7.91 0.26 0.52
N ILE A 64 -6.73 0.75 0.15
CA ILE A 64 -5.90 1.55 1.07
C ILE A 64 -6.50 2.94 1.29
N ILE A 65 -7.14 3.53 0.28
CA ILE A 65 -7.88 4.80 0.44
C ILE A 65 -9.03 4.63 1.44
N ALA A 66 -9.82 3.55 1.32
CA ALA A 66 -10.89 3.24 2.25
C ALA A 66 -10.36 2.99 3.68
N TYR A 67 -9.24 2.28 3.81
CA TYR A 67 -8.62 2.03 5.11
C TYR A 67 -8.09 3.32 5.76
N ILE A 68 -7.45 4.21 4.99
CA ILE A 68 -7.01 5.52 5.47
C ILE A 68 -8.20 6.37 5.91
N ARG A 69 -9.29 6.37 5.14
CA ARG A 69 -10.53 7.08 5.51
C ARG A 69 -11.09 6.58 6.84
N LEU A 70 -11.17 5.26 7.03
CA LEU A 70 -11.64 4.66 8.29
C LEU A 70 -10.78 5.11 9.47
N LEU A 71 -9.45 5.08 9.32
CA LEU A 71 -8.52 5.56 10.34
C LEU A 71 -8.70 7.07 10.62
N ALA A 72 -8.98 7.85 9.58
CA ALA A 72 -9.23 9.28 9.71
C ALA A 72 -10.55 9.55 10.45
N GLU A 73 -11.62 8.79 10.16
CA GLU A 73 -12.91 8.87 10.85
C GLU A 73 -12.76 8.55 12.35
N GLN A 74 -12.02 7.49 12.70
CA GLN A 74 -11.72 7.13 14.10
C GLN A 74 -10.94 8.23 14.85
N ARG A 75 -10.14 9.02 14.13
CA ARG A 75 -9.30 10.08 14.71
C ARG A 75 -9.94 11.46 14.63
N ALA A 76 -11.00 11.64 13.83
CA ALA A 76 -11.61 12.93 13.55
C ALA A 76 -12.11 13.63 14.84
N GLU A 77 -12.65 12.87 15.79
CA GLU A 77 -13.17 13.37 17.06
C GLU A 77 -12.10 14.04 17.95
N ARG A 78 -10.82 13.76 17.70
CA ARG A 78 -9.70 14.40 18.42
C ARG A 78 -9.48 15.85 18.00
N TYR A 79 -10.02 16.26 16.84
CA TYR A 79 -9.82 17.59 16.27
C TYR A 79 -11.09 18.41 16.39
N GLY A 80 -11.03 19.52 17.13
CA GLY A 80 -12.20 20.37 17.39
C GLY A 80 -12.86 20.93 16.13
N ALA A 81 -12.09 21.18 15.06
CA ALA A 81 -12.63 21.64 13.78
C ALA A 81 -13.48 20.54 13.12
N LEU A 82 -12.96 19.32 13.03
CA LEU A 82 -13.68 18.17 12.44
C LEU A 82 -14.91 17.79 13.26
N ARG A 83 -14.83 17.86 14.60
CA ARG A 83 -15.97 17.58 15.48
C ARG A 83 -17.14 18.55 15.30
N LYS A 84 -16.85 19.81 14.97
CA LYS A 84 -17.89 20.84 14.72
C LYS A 84 -18.53 20.72 13.33
N MET A 85 -17.97 19.91 12.44
CA MET A 85 -18.53 19.72 11.09
C MET A 85 -19.74 18.80 11.13
N GLU A 86 -20.72 19.10 10.27
CA GLU A 86 -21.82 18.18 9.98
C GLU A 86 -21.29 16.85 9.46
N GLU A 87 -21.88 15.74 9.91
CA GLU A 87 -21.38 14.38 9.64
C GLU A 87 -21.21 14.09 8.15
N GLY A 88 -22.20 14.46 7.32
CA GLY A 88 -22.11 14.27 5.87
C GLY A 88 -20.99 15.08 5.20
N LYS A 89 -20.76 16.31 5.67
CA LYS A 89 -19.66 17.17 5.17
C LYS A 89 -18.31 16.64 5.62
N ARG A 90 -18.23 16.19 6.88
CA ARG A 90 -17.03 15.59 7.47
C ARG A 90 -16.63 14.32 6.71
N SER A 91 -17.57 13.42 6.44
CA SER A 91 -17.27 12.18 5.73
C SER A 91 -16.76 12.44 4.30
N LYS A 92 -17.40 13.35 3.56
CA LYS A 92 -16.92 13.77 2.21
C LYS A 92 -15.53 14.42 2.26
N PHE A 93 -15.26 15.25 3.27
CA PHE A 93 -13.96 15.87 3.46
C PHE A 93 -12.87 14.83 3.73
N LEU A 94 -13.12 13.89 4.65
CA LEU A 94 -12.17 12.83 5.00
C LEU A 94 -11.92 11.87 3.82
N ASP A 95 -12.96 11.56 3.05
CA ASP A 95 -12.86 10.77 1.81
C ASP A 95 -11.96 11.46 0.77
N THR A 96 -12.16 12.77 0.57
CA THR A 96 -11.30 13.57 -0.31
C THR A 96 -9.86 13.59 0.20
N MET A 97 -9.67 13.84 1.50
CA MET A 97 -8.35 13.86 2.13
C MET A 97 -7.63 12.52 1.99
N ALA A 98 -8.30 11.38 2.18
CA ALA A 98 -7.70 10.06 2.02
C ALA A 98 -7.17 9.83 0.59
N ARG A 99 -7.90 10.25 -0.44
CA ARG A 99 -7.42 10.20 -1.84
C ARG A 99 -6.19 11.07 -2.04
N TYR A 100 -6.16 12.28 -1.49
CA TYR A 100 -5.00 13.17 -1.56
C TYR A 100 -3.77 12.60 -0.84
N VAL A 101 -3.96 11.95 0.31
CA VAL A 101 -2.87 11.29 1.05
C VAL A 101 -2.26 10.15 0.23
N PHE A 102 -3.08 9.28 -0.36
CA PHE A 102 -2.56 8.23 -1.25
C PHE A 102 -1.84 8.82 -2.45
N ARG A 103 -2.43 9.85 -3.07
CA ARG A 103 -1.85 10.54 -4.22
C ARG A 103 -0.48 11.13 -3.89
N ASP A 104 -0.36 11.86 -2.78
CA ASP A 104 0.90 12.45 -2.30
C ASP A 104 1.98 11.38 -2.06
N TYR A 105 1.62 10.22 -1.49
CA TYR A 105 2.53 9.08 -1.34
C TYR A 105 2.94 8.45 -2.69
N SER A 106 1.99 8.31 -3.60
CA SER A 106 2.18 7.58 -4.87
C SER A 106 2.98 8.37 -5.89
N LEU A 107 2.78 9.69 -5.96
CA LEU A 107 3.37 10.54 -6.98
C LEU A 107 4.81 10.92 -6.64
N SER A 108 5.60 11.15 -7.69
CA SER A 108 6.89 11.82 -7.60
C SER A 108 6.68 13.31 -7.88
N ALA A 109 7.66 14.15 -7.52
CA ALA A 109 7.67 15.57 -7.87
C ALA A 109 7.57 15.84 -9.38
N ALA A 110 7.92 14.85 -10.22
CA ALA A 110 7.81 14.92 -11.68
C ALA A 110 6.46 14.45 -12.24
N SER A 111 5.54 13.95 -11.41
CA SER A 111 4.26 13.42 -11.88
C SER A 111 3.30 14.55 -12.28
N LEU A 112 2.84 14.52 -13.53
CA LEU A 112 1.85 15.47 -14.05
C LEU A 112 0.43 14.98 -13.77
N VAL A 113 -0.43 15.86 -13.26
CA VAL A 113 -1.85 15.56 -13.09
C VAL A 113 -2.68 16.72 -13.59
N THR A 114 -3.71 16.41 -14.37
CA THR A 114 -4.72 17.37 -14.83
C THR A 114 -5.58 17.80 -13.66
N CYS A 115 -5.67 19.12 -13.43
CA CYS A 115 -6.61 19.69 -12.47
C CYS A 115 -8.04 19.55 -13.01
N SER A 116 -8.94 19.00 -12.20
CA SER A 116 -10.38 18.83 -12.49
C SER A 116 -11.21 19.56 -11.45
#